data_AF-A0A383CUU3-F1
#
_entry.id   AF-A0A383CUU3-F1
#
_cell.length_a   1.000
_cell.length_b   1.000
_cell.length_c   1.000
_cell.angle_alpha   90.00
_cell.angle_beta   90.00
_cell.angle_gamma   90.00
#
_symmetry.space_group_name_H-M   'P 1'
#
loop_
_entity.id
_entity.type
_entity.pdbx_description
1 polymer ?
#
loop_
_entity_poly.entity_id
_entity_poly.type
_entity_poly.pdbx_seq_one_letter_code
_entity_poly.pdbx_strand_id
1 'polypeptide(L)' 'MESTKYSKRELAGKKIVLTRASHQMKEFSEELKKYGAISIEIPTIEIVPPLDHGERLRNAISH' A
#
# COMPACT_ATOMS: atom_id res chain seq x y z
N MET A 1 9.72 27.11 -9.87
CA MET A 1 9.93 26.50 -8.55
C MET A 1 8.58 26.45 -7.87
N GLU A 2 7.83 25.39 -8.12
CA GLU A 2 6.41 25.30 -7.72
C GLU A 2 6.31 24.36 -6.52
N SER A 3 6.42 24.93 -5.33
CA SER A 3 6.21 24.23 -4.06
C SER A 3 4.74 24.32 -3.71
N THR A 4 3.91 23.48 -4.32
CA THR A 4 2.51 23.29 -3.92
C THR A 4 2.50 22.71 -2.50
N LYS A 5 2.42 23.59 -1.51
CA LYS A 5 2.23 23.23 -0.10
C LYS A 5 0.83 22.66 0.05
N TYR A 6 0.73 21.34 0.12
CA TYR A 6 -0.52 20.67 0.41
C TYR A 6 -0.99 21.00 1.83
N SER A 7 -2.25 21.42 1.96
CA SER A 7 -2.88 21.71 3.25
C SER A 7 -3.08 20.42 4.04
N LYS A 8 -2.93 20.45 5.37
CA LYS A 8 -3.04 19.28 6.26
C LYS A 8 -4.44 18.62 6.27
N ARG A 9 -5.40 19.11 5.48
CA ARG A 9 -6.79 18.64 5.41
C ARG A 9 -7.33 18.46 3.99
N GLU A 10 -6.49 18.31 2.99
CA GLU A 10 -6.96 18.17 1.60
C GLU A 10 -7.86 16.96 1.34
N LEU A 11 -7.76 15.94 2.20
CA LEU A 11 -8.57 14.74 2.09
C LEU A 11 -9.76 14.74 3.06
N ALA A 12 -10.03 15.85 3.75
CA ALA A 12 -11.11 15.96 4.73
C ALA A 12 -12.45 15.45 4.18
N GLY A 13 -13.00 14.43 4.85
CA GLY A 13 -14.30 13.83 4.52
C GLY A 13 -14.32 12.93 3.28
N LYS A 14 -13.19 12.80 2.54
CA LYS A 14 -13.10 11.86 1.42
C LYS A 14 -13.01 10.43 1.94
N LYS A 15 -13.82 9.53 1.37
CA LYS A 15 -13.75 8.09 1.62
C LYS A 15 -12.83 7.45 0.59
N ILE A 16 -11.81 6.72 1.04
CA ILE A 16 -10.79 6.11 0.17
C ILE A 16 -10.75 4.61 0.46
N VAL A 17 -10.95 3.80 -0.56
CA VAL A 17 -10.85 2.33 -0.46
C VAL A 17 -9.41 1.91 -0.73
N LEU A 18 -8.84 1.12 0.19
CA LEU A 18 -7.51 0.54 0.07
C LEU A 18 -7.64 -0.94 -0.26
N THR A 19 -7.04 -1.38 -1.37
CA THR A 19 -7.09 -2.77 -1.88
C THR A 19 -5.74 -3.50 -1.82
N ARG A 20 -4.87 -3.08 -0.90
CA ARG A 20 -3.48 -3.58 -0.78
C ARG A 20 -3.40 -4.80 0.14
N ALA A 21 -2.18 -5.35 0.31
CA ALA A 21 -1.95 -6.38 1.30
C ALA A 21 -2.01 -5.81 2.72
N SER A 22 -2.55 -6.55 3.67
CA SER A 22 -2.79 -6.08 5.05
C SER A 22 -1.55 -5.45 5.70
N HIS A 23 -0.35 -6.01 5.47
CA HIS A 23 0.89 -5.50 6.03
C HIS A 23 1.31 -4.13 5.46
N GLN A 24 0.83 -3.75 4.28
CA GLN A 24 1.10 -2.46 3.64
C GLN A 24 0.02 -1.40 3.95
N MET A 25 -1.14 -1.82 4.45
CA MET A 25 -2.30 -0.95 4.59
C MET A 25 -2.23 -0.02 5.80
N LYS A 26 -1.63 -0.47 6.90
CA LYS A 26 -1.64 0.26 8.17
C LYS A 26 -1.00 1.65 8.05
N GLU A 27 0.26 1.70 7.62
CA GLU A 27 1.00 2.97 7.48
C GLU A 27 0.31 3.91 6.48
N PHE A 28 -0.17 3.37 5.36
CA PHE A 28 -0.85 4.17 4.35
C PHE A 28 -2.20 4.72 4.84
N SER A 29 -2.96 3.92 5.59
CA SER A 29 -4.23 4.32 6.23
C SER A 29 -4.01 5.43 7.26
N GLU A 30 -2.98 5.29 8.09
CA GLU A 30 -2.59 6.31 9.08
C GLU A 30 -2.22 7.63 8.39
N GLU A 31 -1.46 7.58 7.30
CA GLU A 31 -1.07 8.78 6.56
C GLU A 31 -2.31 9.48 5.97
N LEU A 32 -3.20 8.75 5.30
CA LEU A 32 -4.43 9.32 4.74
C LEU A 32 -5.32 9.96 5.83
N LYS A 33 -5.41 9.35 7.02
CA LYS A 33 -6.12 9.90 8.18
C LYS A 33 -5.51 11.22 8.66
N LYS A 34 -4.18 11.38 8.62
CA LYS A 34 -3.52 12.66 8.98
C LYS A 34 -3.95 13.80 8.07
N TYR A 35 -4.31 13.51 6.81
CA TYR A 35 -4.85 14.47 5.85
C TYR A 35 -6.39 14.61 5.91
N GLY A 36 -7.06 13.96 6.86
CA GLY A 36 -8.50 14.04 7.09
C GLY A 36 -9.35 13.04 6.30
N ALA A 37 -8.73 12.07 5.63
CA ALA A 37 -9.46 11.03 4.91
C ALA A 37 -10.12 10.01 5.84
N ILE A 38 -11.13 9.34 5.31
CA ILE A 38 -11.75 8.15 5.89
C ILE A 38 -11.29 6.94 5.06
N SER A 39 -10.30 6.22 5.58
CA SER A 39 -9.75 5.03 4.93
C SER A 39 -10.65 3.80 5.18
N ILE A 40 -11.01 3.09 4.13
CA ILE A 40 -11.74 1.81 4.15
C ILE A 40 -10.78 0.72 3.69
N GLU A 41 -10.42 -0.18 4.59
CA GLU A 41 -9.42 -1.21 4.35
C GLU A 41 -10.09 -2.50 3.84
N ILE A 42 -9.77 -2.92 2.61
CA ILE A 42 -10.24 -4.16 1.99
C ILE A 42 -9.03 -4.94 1.45
N PRO A 43 -8.35 -5.77 2.28
CA PRO A 43 -7.19 -6.51 1.84
C PRO A 43 -7.56 -7.47 0.69
N THR A 44 -7.01 -7.24 -0.50
CA THR A 44 -7.39 -7.98 -1.71
C THR A 44 -6.29 -8.92 -2.20
N ILE A 45 -5.04 -8.71 -1.76
CA ILE A 45 -3.89 -9.52 -2.15
C ILE A 45 -3.08 -9.92 -0.91
N GLU A 46 -2.42 -11.08 -0.96
CA GLU A 46 -1.49 -11.55 0.06
C GLU A 46 -0.15 -11.92 -0.60
N ILE A 47 0.95 -11.55 0.05
CA ILE A 47 2.28 -11.99 -0.39
C ILE A 47 2.57 -13.31 0.30
N VAL A 48 2.70 -14.37 -0.50
CA VAL A 48 3.02 -15.72 -0.06
C VAL A 48 4.33 -16.18 -0.70
N PRO A 49 5.06 -17.12 -0.07
CA PRO A 49 6.21 -17.75 -0.72
C PRO A 49 5.84 -18.39 -2.07
N PRO A 50 6.77 -18.41 -3.05
CA PRO A 50 6.55 -19.14 -4.30
C PRO A 50 6.24 -20.61 -4.03
N LEU A 51 5.31 -21.19 -4.82
CA LEU A 51 4.90 -22.59 -4.69
C LEU A 51 6.06 -23.59 -4.86
N ASP A 52 7.08 -23.20 -5.64
CA ASP A 52 8.27 -24.00 -5.90
C ASP A 52 9.44 -23.65 -4.96
N HIS A 53 9.19 -22.88 -3.91
CA HIS A 53 10.20 -22.40 -2.96
C HIS A 53 11.40 -21.68 -3.63
N GLY A 54 11.21 -21.12 -4.83
CA GLY A 54 12.24 -20.40 -5.57
C GLY A 54 13.22 -21.28 -6.34
N GLU A 55 12.93 -22.58 -6.51
CA GLU A 55 13.75 -23.49 -7.32
C GLU A 55 13.96 -22.97 -8.74
N ARG A 56 12.90 -22.51 -9.42
CA ARG A 56 13.03 -21.97 -10.79
C ARG A 56 13.95 -20.76 -10.86
N LEU A 57 13.88 -19.88 -9.86
CA LEU A 57 14.75 -18.71 -9.81
C LEU A 57 16.22 -19.12 -9.60
N ARG A 58 16.49 -20.05 -8.67
CA ARG A 58 17.85 -20.55 -8.40
C ARG A 58 18.48 -21.17 -9.65
N ASN A 59 17.73 -21.99 -10.39
CA ASN A 59 18.22 -22.61 -11.63
C ASN A 59 18.53 -21.58 -12.72
N ALA A 60 17.74 -20.50 -12.81
CA ALA A 60 17.92 -19.47 -13.83
C ALA A 60 19.19 -18.62 -13.62
N ILE A 61 19.60 -18.40 -12.36
CA ILE A 61 20.75 -17.57 -12.00
C ILE A 61 22.08 -18.34 -11.87
N SER A 62 22.07 -19.67 -11.98
CA SER A 62 23.27 -20.51 -11.80
C SER A 62 24.06 -20.78 -13.09
N HIS A 63 23.73 -20.11 -14.19
CA HIS A 63 24.40 -20.22 -15.50
C HIS A 63 25.24 -18.97 -15.77
#